data_AF-A0A4Q7DMN0-F1
#
_entry.id   AF-A0A4Q7DMN0-F1
#
_cell.length_a   1.000
_cell.length_b   1.000
_cell.length_c   1.000
_cell.angle_alpha   90.00
_cell.angle_beta   90.00
_cell.angle_gamma   90.00
#
_symmetry.space_group_name_H-M   'P 1'
#
loop_
_entity.id
_entity.type
_entity.pdbx_description
1 polymer ?
#
loop_
_entity_poly.entity_id
_entity_poly.type
_entity_poly.pdbx_seq_one_letter_code
_entity_poly.pdbx_strand_id
1 'polypeptide(L)' 'MSTRDIASHLQDMYAMEVSHELIANVTDAVLDEVKAWQLRPLDPIFYI' A
#
# COMPACT_ATOMS: atom_id res chain seq x y z
N MET A 1 4.19 -5.51 8.70
CA MET A 1 5.28 -4.62 8.30
C MET A 1 4.83 -3.19 8.55
N SER A 2 5.50 -2.47 9.44
CA SER A 2 5.25 -1.07 9.77
C SER A 2 5.98 -0.14 8.80
N THR A 3 5.66 1.16 8.82
CA THR A 3 6.45 2.18 8.08
C THR A 3 7.90 2.26 8.57
N ARG A 4 8.16 1.87 9.82
CA ARG A 4 9.53 1.75 10.37
C ARG A 4 10.28 0.56 9.81
N ASP A 5 9.59 -0.57 9.67
CA ASP A 5 10.16 -1.79 9.09
C ASP A 5 10.55 -1.55 7.62
N ILE A 6 9.71 -0.81 6.88
CA ILE A 6 9.98 -0.43 5.48
C ILE A 6 11.22 0.47 5.38
N ALA A 7 11.32 1.50 6.22
CA ALA A 7 12.49 2.39 6.22
C ALA A 7 13.78 1.66 6.55
N SER A 8 13.76 0.76 7.56
CA SER A 8 14.91 -0.10 7.87
C SER A 8 15.30 -0.94 6.66
N HIS A 9 14.34 -1.58 6.00
CA HIS A 9 14.61 -2.42 4.84
C HIS A 9 15.21 -1.65 3.65
N LEU A 10 14.73 -0.43 3.40
CA LEU A 10 15.27 0.44 2.34
C LEU A 10 16.70 0.89 2.64
N GLN A 11 17.01 1.17 3.91
CA GLN A 11 18.37 1.49 4.33
C GLN A 11 19.30 0.28 4.18
N ASP A 12 18.87 -0.90 4.62
CA ASP A 12 19.70 -2.11 4.61
C ASP A 12 19.99 -2.60 3.17
N MET A 13 18.99 -2.56 2.29
CA MET A 13 19.09 -3.08 0.92
C MET A 13 19.65 -2.07 -0.07
N TYR A 14 19.33 -0.79 0.10
CA TYR A 14 19.59 0.25 -0.90
C TYR A 14 20.40 1.44 -0.37
N ALA A 15 20.84 1.42 0.90
CA ALA A 15 21.51 2.55 1.56
C ALA A 15 20.73 3.87 1.43
N MET A 16 19.40 3.78 1.38
CA MET A 16 18.50 4.91 1.22
C MET A 16 17.82 5.25 2.55
N GLU A 17 18.11 6.44 3.07
CA GLU A 17 17.41 6.98 4.23
C GLU A 17 16.05 7.57 3.81
N VAL A 18 14.97 6.95 4.28
CA VAL A 18 13.60 7.39 4.01
C VAL A 18 12.85 7.60 5.32
N SER A 19 12.15 8.73 5.45
CA SER A 19 11.31 8.99 6.61
C SER A 19 10.03 8.14 6.60
N HIS A 20 9.55 7.77 7.79
CA HIS A 20 8.29 7.04 7.92
C HIS A 20 7.08 7.84 7.41
N GLU A 21 7.17 9.18 7.48
CA GLU A 21 6.16 10.10 6.94
C GLU A 21 6.11 10.06 5.42
N LEU A 22 7.27 10.00 4.73
CA LEU A 22 7.27 9.85 3.28
C LEU A 22 6.65 8.52 2.86
N ILE A 23 6.97 7.43 3.57
CA ILE A 23 6.37 6.12 3.32
C ILE A 23 4.85 6.17 3.52
N ALA A 24 4.38 6.81 4.60
CA ALA A 24 2.95 6.99 4.86
C ALA A 24 2.27 7.76 3.72
N ASN A 25 2.83 8.89 3.29
CA ASN A 25 2.29 9.70 2.20
C ASN A 25 2.21 8.90 0.88
N VAL A 26 3.22 8.08 0.58
CA VAL A 26 3.23 7.20 -0.60
C VAL A 26 2.13 6.13 -0.50
N THR A 27 1.95 5.53 0.68
CA THR A 27 0.89 4.52 0.87
C THR A 27 -0.51 5.14 0.88
N ASP A 28 -0.66 6.38 1.32
CA ASP A 28 -1.94 7.08 1.30
C ASP A 28 -2.41 7.39 -0.14
N ALA A 29 -1.46 7.56 -1.07
CA ALA A 29 -1.75 7.86 -2.46
C ALA A 29 -2.60 6.80 -3.18
N VAL A 30 -2.59 5.54 -2.70
CA VAL A 30 -3.39 4.46 -3.30
C VAL A 30 -4.78 4.29 -2.67
N LEU A 31 -5.13 5.04 -1.62
CA LEU A 31 -6.38 4.84 -0.88
C LEU A 31 -7.63 5.05 -1.74
N ASP A 32 -7.61 5.98 -2.70
CA ASP A 32 -8.75 6.20 -3.58
C ASP A 32 -8.91 5.07 -4.60
N GLU A 33 -7.82 4.48 -5.08
CA GLU A 33 -7.86 3.28 -5.92
C GLU A 33 -8.38 2.08 -5.12
N VAL A 34 -7.97 1.92 -3.86
CA VAL A 34 -8.49 0.88 -2.97
C VAL A 34 -10.00 1.01 -2.79
N LYS A 35 -10.52 2.23 -2.57
CA LYS A 35 -11.97 2.46 -2.47
C LYS A 35 -12.67 2.11 -3.78
N ALA A 36 -12.13 2.54 -4.92
CA ALA A 36 -12.68 2.20 -6.22
C ALA A 36 -12.71 0.69 -6.42
N TRP A 37 -11.63 -0.01 -6.06
CA TRP A 37 -11.48 -1.45 -6.14
C TRP A 37 -12.51 -2.20 -5.30
N GLN A 38 -12.76 -1.73 -4.06
CA GLN A 38 -13.76 -2.28 -3.14
C GLN A 38 -15.20 -2.11 -3.63
N LEU A 39 -15.48 -1.07 -4.41
CA LEU A 39 -16.81 -0.79 -4.98
C LEU A 39 -17.06 -1.52 -6.31
N ARG A 40 -16.06 -2.24 -6.86
CA ARG A 40 -16.26 -2.95 -8.12
C ARG A 40 -17.30 -4.05 -7.93
N PRO A 41 -18.30 -4.14 -8.83
CA PRO A 41 -19.29 -5.20 -8.75
C PRO A 41 -18.59 -6.55 -8.86
N LEU A 42 -18.97 -7.48 -8.00
CA LEU A 42 -18.53 -8.86 -8.09
C LEU A 42 -19.15 -9.49 -9.35
N ASP A 43 -18.44 -10.43 -9.95
CA ASP A 43 -19.01 -11.22 -11.03
C ASP A 43 -20.26 -11.94 -10.53
N PRO A 44 -21.32 -12.01 -11.36
CA PRO A 44 -22.56 -12.67 -10.98
C PRO A 44 -22.27 -14.14 -10.64
N ILE A 45 -22.60 -14.53 -9.41
CA ILE A 45 -22.55 -15.92 -9.00
C ILE A 45 -23.79 -16.60 -9.61
N PHE A 46 -23.59 -17.31 -10.71
CA PHE A 46 -24.61 -18.20 -11.24
C PHE A 46 -24.61 -19.48 -10.42
N TYR A 47 -25.53 -19.59 -9.48
CA TYR A 47 -25.83 -20.88 -8.86
C TYR A 47 -26.52 -21.77 -9.90
N ILE A 48 -25.94 -22.95 -10.13
CA ILE A 48 -26.54 -24.05 -10.90
C ILE A 48 -27.32 -24.93 -9.93
#